data_AF-A0AAW3EF28-F1
#
_entry.id   AF-A0AAW3EF28-F1
#
_cell.length_a   1.000
_cell.length_b   1.000
_cell.length_c   1.000
_cell.angle_alpha   90.00
_cell.angle_beta   90.00
_cell.angle_gamma   90.00
#
_symmetry.space_group_name_H-M   'P 1'
#
loop_
_entity.id
_entity.type
_entity.pdbx_description
1 polymer ?
#
loop_
_entity_poly.entity_id
_entity_poly.type
_entity_poly.pdbx_seq_one_letter_code
_entity_poly.pdbx_strand_id
1 'polypeptide(L)'
;MQLPNWDEFSDFFAAQNDEQASVRRKAFLEQQGESCQSDSERDDYQSIFMSVYGIHIDWKEGIFSLLEALSETLGEATFSAEFDYDSDIESATIDFAGGQSVFHHYSLGCDEYDTEHVRVEHLLLLGGYALRVYRESMMSDTLSFLLMPLNEWKRAKQQFGAASISAHFTPYESLCLEPEYEDTTANDTSANHQKTHHAPNPDLFYVWRTRILFWCVLPVLAVFTIGALWHALANTEPLPPSQPKGCENVEKVHSKLRPEVAEPLKARMRKSLGCQ
;
A
#
# COMPACT_ATOMS: atom_id res chain seq x y z
N MET A 1 9.55 -7.66 -19.56
CA MET A 1 10.78 -7.72 -18.73
C MET A 1 11.40 -9.11 -18.82
N GLN A 2 12.68 -9.31 -18.48
CA GLN A 2 13.31 -10.63 -18.42
C GLN A 2 13.74 -10.92 -16.99
N LEU A 3 13.70 -12.18 -16.56
CA LEU A 3 14.25 -12.60 -15.27
C LEU A 3 15.79 -12.49 -15.24
N PRO A 4 16.39 -12.09 -14.10
CA PRO A 4 17.84 -12.06 -13.97
C PRO A 4 18.41 -13.47 -14.09
N ASN A 5 19.63 -13.56 -14.63
CA ASN A 5 20.33 -14.83 -14.65
C ASN A 5 20.87 -15.17 -13.23
N TRP A 6 21.38 -16.39 -13.06
CA TRP A 6 21.86 -16.82 -11.76
C TRP A 6 23.01 -15.96 -11.22
N ASP A 7 23.97 -15.57 -12.05
CA ASP A 7 25.14 -14.81 -11.59
C ASP A 7 24.68 -13.44 -11.06
N GLU A 8 23.84 -12.74 -11.81
CA GLU A 8 23.22 -11.47 -11.39
C GLU A 8 22.41 -11.62 -10.09
N PHE A 9 21.51 -12.61 -10.04
CA PHE A 9 20.71 -12.84 -8.85
C PHE A 9 21.56 -13.20 -7.62
N SER A 10 22.63 -13.98 -7.80
CA SER A 10 23.51 -14.39 -6.72
C SER A 10 24.41 -13.24 -6.23
N ASP A 11 24.82 -12.35 -7.13
CA ASP A 11 25.63 -11.18 -6.82
C ASP A 11 24.89 -10.17 -5.94
N PHE A 12 23.55 -10.18 -5.97
CA PHE A 12 22.72 -9.43 -5.04
C PHE A 12 23.04 -9.72 -3.57
N PHE A 13 23.40 -10.98 -3.25
CA PHE A 13 23.67 -11.43 -1.88
C PHE A 13 25.16 -11.60 -1.58
N ALA A 14 26.02 -11.50 -2.59
CA ALA A 14 27.45 -11.67 -2.41
C ALA A 14 28.03 -10.63 -1.44
N ALA A 15 29.07 -11.02 -0.70
CA ALA A 15 29.71 -10.13 0.24
C ALA A 15 30.40 -8.97 -0.49
N GLN A 16 30.50 -7.81 0.17
CA GLN A 16 31.14 -6.61 -0.40
C GLN A 16 32.58 -6.89 -0.86
N ASN A 17 33.29 -7.76 -0.15
CA ASN A 17 34.68 -8.13 -0.41
C ASN A 17 34.85 -9.34 -1.34
N ASP A 18 33.77 -9.86 -1.93
CA ASP A 18 33.88 -10.87 -2.98
C ASP A 18 34.36 -10.21 -4.28
N GLU A 19 35.61 -10.47 -4.64
CA GLU A 19 36.27 -9.87 -5.80
C GLU A 19 35.57 -10.22 -7.11
N GLN A 20 35.09 -11.47 -7.26
CA GLN A 20 34.43 -11.91 -8.48
C GLN A 20 33.05 -11.25 -8.62
N ALA A 21 32.28 -11.22 -7.53
CA ALA A 21 31.00 -10.53 -7.52
C ALA A 21 31.17 -9.03 -7.76
N SER A 22 32.19 -8.39 -7.18
CA SER A 22 32.42 -6.94 -7.40
C SER A 22 32.73 -6.62 -8.86
N VAL A 23 33.52 -7.46 -9.55
CA VAL A 23 33.78 -7.29 -10.99
C VAL A 23 32.48 -7.41 -11.80
N ARG A 24 31.66 -8.41 -11.52
CA ARG A 24 30.38 -8.62 -12.23
C ARG A 24 29.37 -7.52 -11.95
N ARG A 25 29.24 -7.07 -10.71
CA ARG A 25 28.36 -5.97 -10.32
C ARG A 25 28.74 -4.66 -11.02
N LYS A 26 30.04 -4.33 -11.10
CA LYS A 26 30.52 -3.17 -11.86
C LYS A 26 30.23 -3.29 -13.36
N ALA A 27 30.48 -4.46 -13.94
CA ALA A 27 30.17 -4.70 -15.35
C ALA A 27 28.67 -4.56 -15.65
N PHE A 28 27.81 -5.02 -14.74
CA PHE A 28 26.36 -4.84 -14.83
C PHE A 28 25.98 -3.36 -14.76
N LEU A 29 26.51 -2.60 -13.81
CA LEU A 29 26.26 -1.15 -13.70
C LEU A 29 26.68 -0.41 -14.98
N GLU A 30 27.87 -0.70 -15.50
CA GLU A 30 28.36 -0.13 -16.76
C GLU A 30 27.44 -0.47 -17.95
N GLN A 31 26.91 -1.69 -18.01
CA GLN A 31 25.95 -2.11 -19.04
C GLN A 31 24.63 -1.32 -18.96
N GLN A 32 24.20 -0.96 -17.75
CA GLN A 32 23.00 -0.12 -17.55
C GLN A 32 23.28 1.38 -17.75
N GLY A 33 24.51 1.76 -18.12
CA GLY A 33 24.90 3.16 -18.29
C GLY A 33 25.12 3.90 -16.97
N GLU A 34 25.20 3.18 -15.86
CA GLU A 34 25.38 3.71 -14.53
C GLU A 34 26.84 3.61 -14.08
N SER A 35 27.24 4.50 -13.18
CA SER A 35 28.54 4.44 -12.51
C SER A 35 28.33 4.21 -11.02
N CYS A 36 29.35 3.72 -10.32
CA CYS A 36 29.28 3.61 -8.87
C CYS A 36 29.20 5.03 -8.26
N GLN A 37 28.04 5.38 -7.72
CA GLN A 37 27.71 6.71 -7.21
C GLN A 37 27.77 6.76 -5.67
N SER A 38 27.49 5.65 -4.98
CA SER A 38 27.55 5.58 -3.52
C SER A 38 28.91 5.10 -3.01
N ASP A 39 29.09 5.19 -1.69
CA ASP A 39 30.25 4.62 -1.00
C ASP A 39 30.28 3.07 -1.08
N SER A 40 29.22 2.43 -1.60
CA SER A 40 29.07 0.98 -1.70
C SER A 40 28.57 0.56 -3.08
N GLU A 41 29.47 0.02 -3.90
CA GLU A 41 29.14 -0.59 -5.20
C GLU A 41 28.00 -1.63 -5.11
N ARG A 42 27.87 -2.35 -4.00
CA ARG A 42 26.76 -3.29 -3.79
C ARG A 42 25.43 -2.59 -3.68
N ASP A 43 25.38 -1.45 -3.01
CA ASP A 43 24.12 -0.76 -2.76
C ASP A 43 23.63 -0.13 -4.08
N ASP A 44 24.56 0.43 -4.87
CA ASP A 44 24.27 0.86 -6.25
C ASP A 44 23.78 -0.31 -7.10
N TYR A 45 24.48 -1.45 -7.04
CA TYR A 45 24.08 -2.65 -7.76
C TYR A 45 22.69 -3.13 -7.37
N GLN A 46 22.38 -3.23 -6.07
CA GLN A 46 21.08 -3.70 -5.59
C GLN A 46 19.95 -2.76 -6.01
N SER A 47 20.18 -1.45 -5.97
CA SER A 47 19.22 -0.44 -6.45
C SER A 47 18.94 -0.59 -7.94
N ILE A 48 19.98 -0.62 -8.77
CA ILE A 48 19.82 -0.75 -10.23
C ILE A 48 19.27 -2.13 -10.60
N PHE A 49 19.70 -3.20 -9.91
CA PHE A 49 19.15 -4.54 -10.09
C PHE A 49 17.64 -4.54 -9.88
N MET A 50 17.16 -3.92 -8.78
CA MET A 50 15.73 -3.82 -8.52
C MET A 50 15.02 -2.94 -9.55
N SER A 51 15.64 -1.88 -10.05
CA SER A 51 15.06 -1.06 -11.13
C SER A 51 14.93 -1.80 -12.47
N VAL A 52 15.79 -2.79 -12.73
CA VAL A 52 15.80 -3.54 -13.99
C VAL A 52 14.90 -4.78 -13.92
N TYR A 53 14.92 -5.48 -12.79
CA TYR A 53 14.28 -6.79 -12.61
C TYR A 53 13.08 -6.78 -11.68
N GLY A 54 12.87 -5.69 -10.95
CA GLY A 54 11.77 -5.55 -10.02
C GLY A 54 10.44 -5.32 -10.73
N ILE A 55 9.39 -5.93 -10.19
CA ILE A 55 8.01 -5.54 -10.47
C ILE A 55 7.65 -4.46 -9.45
N HIS A 56 7.29 -3.28 -9.93
CA HIS A 56 7.01 -2.12 -9.09
C HIS A 56 5.53 -1.79 -9.14
N ILE A 57 4.88 -1.76 -7.98
CA ILE A 57 3.45 -1.48 -7.82
C ILE A 57 3.29 -0.25 -6.95
N ASP A 58 2.79 0.84 -7.53
CA ASP A 58 2.48 2.08 -6.81
C ASP A 58 1.29 1.87 -5.85
N TRP A 59 1.22 2.64 -4.77
CA TRP A 59 0.11 2.56 -3.82
C TRP A 59 -1.28 2.86 -4.42
N LYS A 60 -1.35 3.52 -5.58
CA LYS A 60 -2.61 3.74 -6.32
C LYS A 60 -2.96 2.58 -7.24
N GLU A 61 -2.03 1.67 -7.47
CA GLU A 61 -2.22 0.50 -8.30
C GLU A 61 -2.81 -0.66 -7.51
N GLY A 62 -3.09 -1.75 -8.21
CA GLY A 62 -3.79 -2.89 -7.64
C GLY A 62 -3.31 -4.20 -8.23
N ILE A 63 -4.08 -5.25 -7.99
CA ILE A 63 -3.68 -6.61 -8.41
C ILE A 63 -3.52 -6.73 -9.93
N PHE A 64 -4.24 -5.91 -10.72
CA PHE A 64 -4.11 -5.94 -12.17
C PHE A 64 -2.74 -5.48 -12.66
N SER A 65 -2.16 -4.45 -12.05
CA SER A 65 -0.80 -4.00 -12.37
C SER A 65 0.23 -5.10 -12.09
N LEU A 66 0.02 -5.89 -11.02
CA LEU A 66 0.85 -7.05 -10.74
C LEU A 66 0.68 -8.14 -11.82
N LEU A 67 -0.56 -8.48 -12.19
CA LEU A 67 -0.84 -9.50 -13.21
C LEU A 67 -0.31 -9.11 -14.59
N GLU A 68 -0.41 -7.84 -14.97
CA GLU A 68 0.15 -7.29 -16.20
C GLU A 68 1.68 -7.42 -16.20
N ALA A 69 2.35 -6.97 -15.13
CA ALA A 69 3.80 -7.09 -14.99
C ALA A 69 4.27 -8.56 -15.01
N LEU A 70 3.51 -9.49 -14.43
CA LEU A 70 3.80 -10.93 -14.50
C LEU A 70 3.70 -11.47 -15.93
N SER A 71 2.66 -11.08 -16.68
CA SER A 71 2.49 -11.42 -18.10
C SER A 71 3.66 -10.90 -18.93
N GLU A 72 4.05 -9.65 -18.73
CA GLU A 72 5.21 -9.04 -19.42
C GLU A 72 6.54 -9.68 -19.06
N THR A 73 6.68 -10.22 -17.85
CA THR A 73 7.93 -10.79 -17.33
C THR A 73 8.12 -12.24 -17.76
N LEU A 74 7.06 -13.04 -17.73
CA LEU A 74 7.07 -14.46 -18.11
C LEU A 74 6.77 -14.69 -19.59
N GLY A 75 6.20 -13.67 -20.24
CA GLY A 75 5.72 -13.69 -21.61
C GLY A 75 4.36 -14.38 -21.74
N GLU A 76 3.53 -13.89 -22.66
CA GLU A 76 2.15 -14.36 -22.90
C GLU A 76 2.05 -15.86 -23.17
N ALA A 77 3.09 -16.47 -23.74
CA ALA A 77 3.13 -17.92 -24.00
C ALA A 77 3.21 -18.76 -22.71
N THR A 78 3.66 -18.16 -21.61
CA THR A 78 3.85 -18.81 -20.31
C THR A 78 2.74 -18.40 -19.34
N PHE A 79 2.51 -17.08 -19.20
CA PHE A 79 1.54 -16.47 -18.32
C PHE A 79 0.74 -15.46 -19.16
N SER A 80 -0.51 -15.79 -19.49
CA SER A 80 -1.38 -14.91 -20.26
C SER A 80 -2.42 -14.28 -19.33
N ALA A 81 -2.67 -12.99 -19.53
CA ALA A 81 -3.66 -12.23 -18.79
C ALA A 81 -4.63 -11.53 -19.74
N GLU A 82 -5.92 -11.81 -19.62
CA GLU A 82 -7.00 -11.12 -20.35
C GLU A 82 -7.84 -10.32 -19.35
N PHE A 83 -7.94 -9.01 -19.57
CA PHE A 83 -8.62 -8.09 -18.66
C PHE A 83 -9.99 -7.66 -19.21
N ASP A 84 -11.01 -7.77 -18.36
CA ASP A 84 -12.37 -7.28 -18.60
C ASP A 84 -12.68 -6.12 -17.64
N TYR A 85 -12.53 -4.90 -18.15
CA TYR A 85 -12.83 -3.65 -17.45
C TYR A 85 -14.28 -3.18 -17.59
N ASP A 86 -15.06 -3.80 -18.48
CA ASP A 86 -16.43 -3.36 -18.80
C ASP A 86 -17.49 -4.03 -17.92
N SER A 87 -17.07 -4.97 -17.08
CA SER A 87 -17.92 -5.71 -16.14
C SER A 87 -18.22 -4.91 -14.85
N ASP A 88 -19.33 -5.25 -14.18
CA ASP A 88 -19.71 -4.63 -12.90
C ASP A 88 -18.63 -4.82 -11.81
N ILE A 89 -17.84 -5.88 -11.93
CA ILE A 89 -16.67 -6.16 -11.10
C ILE A 89 -15.53 -6.49 -12.06
N GLU A 90 -14.63 -5.54 -12.26
CA GLU A 90 -13.46 -5.70 -13.13
C GLU A 90 -12.74 -7.01 -12.83
N SER A 91 -12.52 -7.81 -13.87
CA SER A 91 -11.93 -9.14 -13.74
C SER A 91 -10.77 -9.37 -14.70
N ALA A 92 -9.85 -10.26 -14.32
CA ALA A 92 -8.75 -10.71 -15.14
C ALA A 92 -8.74 -12.24 -15.20
N THR A 93 -8.74 -12.79 -16.40
CA THR A 93 -8.58 -14.24 -16.63
C THR A 93 -7.12 -14.53 -16.91
N ILE A 94 -6.53 -15.39 -16.07
CA ILE A 94 -5.13 -15.77 -16.13
C ILE A 94 -5.01 -17.23 -16.57
N ASP A 95 -4.30 -17.47 -17.67
CA ASP A 95 -3.90 -18.79 -18.12
C ASP A 95 -2.43 -19.05 -17.75
N PHE A 96 -2.20 -19.98 -16.81
CA PHE A 96 -0.87 -20.30 -16.29
C PHE A 96 -0.81 -21.72 -15.71
N ALA A 97 0.36 -22.36 -15.78
CA ALA A 97 0.60 -23.71 -15.23
C ALA A 97 -0.43 -24.78 -15.65
N GLY A 98 -1.00 -24.65 -16.85
CA GLY A 98 -1.99 -25.57 -17.41
C GLY A 98 -3.40 -25.42 -16.82
N GLY A 99 -3.66 -24.33 -16.10
CA GLY A 99 -4.98 -23.99 -15.57
C GLY A 99 -5.36 -22.54 -15.88
N GLN A 100 -6.64 -22.25 -15.67
CA GLN A 100 -7.21 -20.91 -15.79
C GLN A 100 -7.70 -20.44 -14.43
N SER A 101 -7.45 -19.18 -14.08
CA SER A 101 -7.86 -18.56 -12.82
C SER A 101 -8.42 -17.16 -13.06
N VAL A 102 -9.51 -16.81 -12.39
CA VAL A 102 -10.11 -15.47 -12.47
C VAL A 102 -9.75 -14.67 -11.23
N PHE A 103 -9.26 -13.45 -11.43
CA PHE A 103 -8.91 -12.47 -10.40
C PHE A 103 -9.81 -11.25 -10.52
N HIS A 104 -10.02 -10.53 -9.44
CA HIS A 104 -10.80 -9.29 -9.42
C HIS A 104 -9.93 -8.10 -9.04
N HIS A 105 -10.22 -6.92 -9.59
CA HIS A 105 -9.42 -5.76 -9.26
C HIS A 105 -9.67 -5.27 -7.83
N TYR A 106 -8.59 -5.16 -7.06
CA TYR A 106 -8.55 -4.45 -5.78
C TYR A 106 -7.27 -3.62 -5.70
N SER A 107 -7.37 -2.44 -5.10
CA SER A 107 -6.24 -1.55 -4.89
C SER A 107 -5.36 -2.03 -3.74
N LEU A 108 -4.06 -1.75 -3.82
CA LEU A 108 -3.11 -2.09 -2.77
C LEU A 108 -3.54 -1.54 -1.40
N GLY A 109 -3.48 -2.38 -0.36
CA GLY A 109 -3.71 -1.98 1.03
C GLY A 109 -5.11 -2.24 1.58
N CYS A 110 -5.97 -2.98 0.85
CA CYS A 110 -7.21 -3.54 1.38
C CYS A 110 -7.14 -5.06 1.54
N ASP A 111 -7.97 -5.62 2.42
CA ASP A 111 -7.99 -7.05 2.74
C ASP A 111 -8.27 -7.93 1.51
N GLU A 112 -9.05 -7.42 0.55
CA GLU A 112 -9.34 -8.09 -0.70
C GLU A 112 -8.12 -8.14 -1.63
N TYR A 113 -7.28 -7.11 -1.65
CA TYR A 113 -6.00 -7.15 -2.36
C TYR A 113 -5.10 -8.24 -1.77
N ASP A 114 -4.98 -8.29 -0.44
CA ASP A 114 -4.16 -9.30 0.24
C ASP A 114 -4.62 -10.72 -0.12
N THR A 115 -5.95 -10.91 -0.16
CA THR A 115 -6.57 -12.17 -0.57
C THR A 115 -6.21 -12.55 -2.01
N GLU A 116 -6.35 -11.62 -2.97
CA GLU A 116 -5.99 -11.88 -4.37
C GLU A 116 -4.47 -12.06 -4.54
N HIS A 117 -3.65 -11.33 -3.79
CA HIS A 117 -2.19 -11.47 -3.83
C HIS A 117 -1.75 -12.86 -3.36
N VAL A 118 -2.31 -13.38 -2.26
CA VAL A 118 -2.04 -14.76 -1.81
C VAL A 118 -2.43 -15.78 -2.89
N ARG A 119 -3.53 -15.55 -3.61
CA ARG A 119 -3.93 -16.40 -4.74
C ARG A 119 -2.91 -16.32 -5.89
N VAL A 120 -2.36 -15.14 -6.19
CA VAL A 120 -1.27 -14.97 -7.17
C VAL A 120 -0.01 -15.72 -6.73
N GLU A 121 0.42 -15.59 -5.48
CA GLU A 121 1.59 -16.33 -4.98
C GLU A 121 1.41 -17.84 -5.10
N HIS A 122 0.22 -18.35 -4.74
CA HIS A 122 -0.09 -19.77 -4.90
C HIS A 122 -0.05 -20.22 -6.37
N LEU A 123 -0.64 -19.43 -7.27
CA LEU A 123 -0.61 -19.70 -8.71
C LEU A 123 0.83 -19.77 -9.23
N LEU A 124 1.69 -18.81 -8.86
CA LEU A 124 3.10 -18.78 -9.25
C LEU A 124 3.88 -20.00 -8.73
N LEU A 125 3.60 -20.43 -7.49
CA LEU A 125 4.22 -21.63 -6.91
C LEU A 125 3.89 -22.89 -7.70
N LEU A 126 2.67 -23.03 -8.23
CA LEU A 126 2.29 -24.15 -9.10
C LEU A 126 3.12 -24.17 -10.40
N GLY A 127 3.42 -22.99 -10.94
CA GLY A 127 4.31 -22.85 -12.10
C GLY A 127 5.81 -22.92 -11.77
N GLY A 128 6.19 -23.14 -10.51
CA GLY A 128 7.58 -23.27 -10.10
C GLY A 128 8.30 -21.94 -9.90
N TYR A 129 7.58 -20.85 -9.68
CA TYR A 129 8.13 -19.53 -9.37
C TYR A 129 7.79 -19.12 -7.95
N ALA A 130 8.54 -18.15 -7.40
CA ALA A 130 8.13 -17.44 -6.20
C ALA A 130 8.36 -15.95 -6.38
N LEU A 131 7.33 -15.19 -6.05
CA LEU A 131 7.36 -13.74 -5.93
C LEU A 131 7.74 -13.39 -4.48
N ARG A 132 8.62 -12.41 -4.29
CA ARG A 132 9.00 -11.93 -2.96
C ARG A 132 9.10 -10.42 -2.93
N VAL A 133 8.66 -9.83 -1.83
CA VAL A 133 8.73 -8.39 -1.59
C VAL A 133 10.16 -8.00 -1.25
N TYR A 134 10.66 -6.96 -1.91
CA TYR A 134 11.91 -6.30 -1.55
C TYR A 134 11.72 -5.45 -0.29
N ARG A 135 12.44 -5.75 0.78
CA ARG A 135 12.17 -5.16 2.10
C ARG A 135 12.40 -3.66 2.16
N GLU A 136 13.34 -3.11 1.38
CA GLU A 136 13.58 -1.67 1.40
C GLU A 136 12.45 -0.88 0.74
N SER A 137 11.73 -1.47 -0.23
CA SER A 137 10.58 -0.81 -0.85
C SER A 137 9.38 -0.67 0.08
N MET A 138 9.35 -1.40 1.21
CA MET A 138 8.26 -1.29 2.20
C MET A 138 8.17 0.10 2.84
N MET A 139 9.23 0.90 2.73
CA MET A 139 9.27 2.29 3.22
C MET A 139 8.97 3.31 2.13
N SER A 140 8.69 2.85 0.90
CA SER A 140 8.33 3.67 -0.26
C SER A 140 6.82 3.57 -0.52
N ASP A 141 6.32 4.56 -1.23
CA ASP A 141 5.01 4.60 -1.88
C ASP A 141 4.87 3.61 -3.05
N THR A 142 5.95 2.94 -3.43
CA THR A 142 5.99 1.87 -4.42
C THR A 142 6.50 0.58 -3.77
N LEU A 143 5.70 -0.49 -3.82
CA LEU A 143 6.16 -1.83 -3.44
C LEU A 143 6.87 -2.48 -4.61
N SER A 144 8.06 -3.00 -4.35
CA SER A 144 8.88 -3.71 -5.31
C SER A 144 8.89 -5.19 -4.99
N PHE A 145 8.71 -6.01 -6.02
CA PHE A 145 8.73 -7.46 -5.93
C PHE A 145 9.79 -8.02 -6.85
N LEU A 146 10.36 -9.17 -6.49
CA LEU A 146 11.24 -9.93 -7.34
C LEU A 146 10.63 -11.31 -7.60
N LEU A 147 10.37 -11.59 -8.87
CA LEU A 147 9.98 -12.91 -9.34
C LEU A 147 11.25 -13.72 -9.66
N MET A 148 11.37 -14.93 -9.12
CA MET A 148 12.42 -15.87 -9.53
C MET A 148 11.90 -17.30 -9.56
N PRO A 149 12.52 -18.19 -10.38
CA PRO A 149 12.29 -19.62 -10.28
C PRO A 149 12.57 -20.14 -8.86
N LEU A 150 11.71 -21.03 -8.38
CA LEU A 150 11.75 -21.56 -7.01
C LEU A 150 13.06 -22.30 -6.71
N ASN A 151 13.67 -22.94 -7.71
CA ASN A 151 14.97 -23.58 -7.60
C ASN A 151 16.10 -22.56 -7.36
N GLU A 152 16.06 -21.38 -7.97
CA GLU A 152 17.07 -20.35 -7.74
C GLU A 152 16.93 -19.74 -6.34
N TRP A 153 15.70 -19.51 -5.85
CA TRP A 153 15.49 -19.12 -4.45
C TRP A 153 16.04 -20.18 -3.47
N LYS A 154 15.83 -21.46 -3.76
CA LYS A 154 16.37 -22.57 -2.94
C LYS A 154 17.90 -22.59 -2.98
N ARG A 155 18.49 -22.41 -4.15
CA ARG A 155 19.95 -22.34 -4.36
C ARG A 155 20.56 -21.16 -3.59
N ALA A 156 19.98 -19.97 -3.70
CA ALA A 156 20.43 -18.79 -2.97
C ALA A 156 20.31 -18.98 -1.44
N LYS A 157 19.21 -19.57 -0.96
CA LYS A 157 19.06 -19.90 0.47
C LYS A 157 20.12 -20.90 0.97
N GLN A 158 20.50 -21.88 0.14
CA GLN A 158 21.56 -22.84 0.48
C GLN A 158 22.94 -22.18 0.50
N GLN A 159 23.21 -21.25 -0.42
CA GLN A 159 24.51 -20.62 -0.58
C GLN A 159 24.75 -19.47 0.42
N PHE A 160 23.77 -18.60 0.63
CA PHE A 160 23.91 -17.38 1.44
C PHE A 160 23.20 -17.46 2.79
N GLY A 161 22.40 -18.51 3.01
CA GLY A 161 21.65 -18.72 4.25
C GLY A 161 20.33 -17.97 4.30
N ALA A 162 19.37 -18.51 5.06
CA ALA A 162 18.02 -17.99 5.16
C ALA A 162 17.95 -16.54 5.65
N ALA A 163 18.78 -16.18 6.63
CA ALA A 163 18.82 -14.85 7.23
C ALA A 163 19.24 -13.77 6.22
N SER A 164 20.23 -14.07 5.37
CA SER A 164 20.68 -13.16 4.32
C SER A 164 19.57 -12.92 3.29
N ILE A 165 18.88 -13.99 2.88
CA ILE A 165 17.75 -13.85 1.95
C ILE A 165 16.63 -13.02 2.59
N SER A 166 16.21 -13.34 3.81
CA SER A 166 15.12 -12.63 4.50
C SER A 166 15.47 -11.19 4.88
N ALA A 167 16.74 -10.81 4.92
CA ALA A 167 17.15 -9.43 5.15
C ALA A 167 16.68 -8.52 4.01
N HIS A 168 16.65 -9.04 2.77
CA HIS A 168 16.31 -8.29 1.56
C HIS A 168 14.96 -8.71 0.95
N PHE A 169 14.58 -9.99 1.00
CA PHE A 169 13.39 -10.51 0.34
C PHE A 169 12.55 -11.43 1.22
N THR A 170 11.26 -11.15 1.31
CA THR A 170 10.30 -11.93 2.11
C THR A 170 9.05 -12.26 1.31
N PRO A 171 8.34 -13.38 1.57
CA PRO A 171 7.00 -13.60 1.04
C PRO A 171 6.05 -12.46 1.45
N TYR A 172 5.07 -12.14 0.62
CA TYR A 172 4.09 -11.10 0.94
C TYR A 172 3.20 -11.51 2.11
N GLU A 173 2.76 -12.77 2.15
CA GLU A 173 1.96 -13.31 3.26
C GLU A 173 2.61 -13.09 4.64
N SER A 174 3.95 -13.10 4.73
CA SER A 174 4.66 -12.84 5.98
C SER A 174 4.50 -11.40 6.49
N LEU A 175 3.93 -10.50 5.68
CA LEU A 175 3.58 -9.12 6.04
C LEU A 175 2.13 -9.01 6.52
N CYS A 176 1.25 -9.91 6.09
CA CYS A 176 -0.17 -9.93 6.44
C CYS A 176 -0.45 -10.63 7.78
N LEU A 177 0.50 -11.42 8.28
CA LEU A 177 0.36 -12.11 9.58
C LEU A 177 0.54 -11.10 10.74
N GLU A 178 -0.57 -10.52 11.22
CA GLU A 178 -0.60 -9.90 12.53
C GLU A 178 -0.36 -10.96 13.63
N PRO A 179 0.38 -10.66 14.72
CA PRO A 179 0.20 -11.42 15.94
C PRO A 179 -1.18 -11.05 16.49
N GLU A 180 -2.15 -11.96 16.38
CA GLU A 180 -3.39 -11.89 17.17
C GLU A 180 -2.98 -11.67 18.63
N TYR A 181 -3.31 -10.49 19.16
CA TYR A 181 -3.16 -10.21 20.57
C TYR A 181 -4.18 -11.08 21.32
N GLU A 182 -3.77 -12.27 21.75
CA GLU A 182 -4.53 -13.06 22.72
C GLU A 182 -4.71 -12.21 23.99
N ASP A 183 -5.90 -11.63 24.13
CA ASP A 183 -6.34 -10.97 25.37
C ASP A 183 -6.53 -12.05 26.44
N THR A 184 -5.41 -12.44 27.08
CA THR A 184 -5.42 -13.38 28.19
C THR A 184 -5.86 -12.65 29.44
N THR A 185 -7.17 -12.66 29.68
CA THR A 185 -7.71 -12.45 31.02
C THR A 185 -7.23 -13.60 31.92
N ALA A 186 -6.40 -13.22 32.91
CA ALA A 186 -5.86 -14.12 33.90
C ALA A 186 -6.96 -14.81 34.72
N ASN A 187 -6.87 -16.15 34.83
CA ASN A 187 -6.90 -16.91 36.08
C ASN A 187 -6.81 -18.41 35.79
N ASP A 188 -5.66 -19.02 36.06
CA ASP A 188 -5.51 -20.06 37.09
C ASP A 188 -4.27 -20.94 36.88
N THR A 189 -3.79 -21.39 38.03
CA THR A 189 -2.46 -21.94 38.32
C THR A 189 -2.27 -23.34 37.76
N SER A 190 -1.10 -23.62 37.15
CA SER A 190 -0.19 -24.74 37.49
C SER A 190 0.50 -25.39 36.28
N ALA A 191 1.80 -25.65 36.49
CA ALA A 191 2.67 -26.66 35.86
C ALA A 191 3.31 -26.38 34.49
N ASN A 192 4.55 -25.88 34.57
CA ASN A 192 5.75 -26.36 33.86
C ASN A 192 5.58 -26.94 32.45
N HIS A 193 5.98 -26.15 31.44
CA HIS A 193 7.00 -26.61 30.49
C HIS A 193 7.83 -25.44 29.96
N GLN A 194 9.14 -25.58 30.17
CA GLN A 194 10.18 -24.65 29.77
C GLN A 194 10.41 -24.77 28.26
N LYS A 195 10.03 -23.74 27.50
CA LYS A 195 10.48 -23.54 26.12
C LYS A 195 11.07 -22.13 26.04
N THR A 196 12.39 -22.06 26.02
CA THR A 196 13.13 -20.82 25.78
C THR A 196 12.91 -20.37 24.34
N HIS A 197 11.92 -19.50 24.13
CA HIS A 197 11.82 -18.68 22.93
C HIS A 197 12.65 -17.43 23.14
N HIS A 198 13.66 -17.23 22.28
CA HIS A 198 14.26 -15.92 22.08
C HIS A 198 13.14 -14.96 21.68
N ALA A 199 12.93 -13.92 22.50
CA ALA A 199 12.04 -12.82 22.17
C ALA A 199 12.49 -12.18 20.84
N PRO A 200 11.62 -12.06 19.82
CA PRO A 200 11.85 -11.12 18.75
C PRO A 200 11.63 -9.69 19.27
N ASN A 201 12.40 -8.76 18.74
CA ASN A 201 12.25 -7.32 18.97
C ASN A 201 10.79 -6.87 18.77
N PRO A 202 10.34 -5.83 19.49
CA PRO A 202 8.96 -5.33 19.36
C PRO A 202 8.66 -4.89 17.93
N ASP A 203 7.49 -5.32 17.46
CA ASP A 203 6.99 -5.22 16.09
C ASP A 203 7.07 -3.80 15.49
N LEU A 204 7.85 -3.69 14.42
CA LEU A 204 8.03 -2.49 13.60
C LEU A 204 6.71 -1.97 13.00
N PHE A 205 5.72 -2.84 12.81
CA PHE A 205 4.43 -2.49 12.20
C PHE A 205 3.55 -1.65 13.12
N TYR A 206 3.55 -1.92 14.43
CA TYR A 206 2.78 -1.14 15.40
C TYR A 206 3.37 0.28 15.59
N VAL A 207 4.69 0.39 15.56
CA VAL A 207 5.42 1.67 15.53
C VAL A 207 5.16 2.42 14.21
N TRP A 208 4.94 1.71 13.11
CA TRP A 208 4.70 2.28 11.77
C TRP A 208 3.28 2.81 11.59
N ARG A 209 2.24 2.04 11.97
CA ARG A 209 0.83 2.50 11.94
C ARG A 209 0.60 3.71 12.86
N THR A 210 1.24 3.71 14.04
CA THR A 210 1.22 4.87 14.93
C THR A 210 2.06 6.04 14.42
N ARG A 211 3.20 5.81 13.74
CA ARG A 211 4.02 6.89 13.16
C ARG A 211 3.36 7.59 11.97
N ILE A 212 2.71 6.89 11.05
CA ILE A 212 2.01 7.52 9.90
C ILE A 212 0.87 8.42 10.41
N LEU A 213 0.10 7.95 11.39
CA LEU A 213 -0.92 8.77 12.06
C LEU A 213 -0.33 10.02 12.74
N PHE A 214 0.80 9.88 13.45
CA PHE A 214 1.42 10.98 14.18
C PHE A 214 2.24 11.96 13.31
N TRP A 215 2.87 11.51 12.24
CA TRP A 215 3.79 12.32 11.42
C TRP A 215 3.16 12.85 10.14
N CYS A 216 2.16 12.17 9.56
CA CYS A 216 1.53 12.61 8.31
C CYS A 216 0.14 13.19 8.55
N VAL A 217 -0.70 12.51 9.35
CA VAL A 217 -2.11 12.89 9.51
C VAL A 217 -2.27 14.05 10.50
N LEU A 218 -1.60 13.98 11.66
CA LEU A 218 -1.70 15.01 12.71
C LEU A 218 -1.21 16.41 12.28
N PRO A 219 -0.07 16.56 11.58
CA PRO A 219 0.38 17.88 11.13
C PRO A 219 -0.51 18.45 10.03
N VAL A 220 -1.03 17.63 9.12
CA VAL A 220 -1.95 18.06 8.07
C VAL A 220 -3.28 18.53 8.68
N LEU A 221 -3.83 17.78 9.66
CA LEU A 221 -5.02 18.21 10.41
C LEU A 221 -4.78 19.46 11.25
N ALA A 222 -3.58 19.62 11.86
CA ALA A 222 -3.22 20.82 12.58
C ALA A 222 -3.12 22.04 11.65
N VAL A 223 -2.52 21.91 10.47
CA VAL A 223 -2.44 23.00 9.48
C VAL A 223 -3.82 23.32 8.90
N PHE A 224 -4.66 22.31 8.63
CA PHE A 224 -6.03 22.53 8.15
C PHE A 224 -6.91 23.22 9.20
N THR A 225 -6.81 22.82 10.47
CA THR A 225 -7.58 23.45 11.56
C THR A 225 -7.08 24.86 11.85
N ILE A 226 -5.76 25.10 11.87
CA ILE A 226 -5.19 26.45 12.02
C ILE A 226 -5.56 27.32 10.82
N GLY A 227 -5.52 26.79 9.60
CA GLY A 227 -5.92 27.51 8.38
C GLY A 227 -7.41 27.85 8.34
N ALA A 228 -8.28 26.91 8.73
CA ALA A 228 -9.72 27.15 8.85
C ALA A 228 -10.04 28.17 9.96
N LEU A 229 -9.34 28.10 11.10
CA LEU A 229 -9.50 29.05 12.20
C LEU A 229 -9.01 30.46 11.81
N TRP A 230 -7.89 30.55 11.08
CA TRP A 230 -7.35 31.82 10.58
C TRP A 230 -8.25 32.43 9.50
N HIS A 231 -8.83 31.61 8.62
CA HIS A 231 -9.78 32.08 7.61
C HIS A 231 -11.10 32.56 8.23
N ALA A 232 -11.57 31.90 9.30
CA ALA A 232 -12.73 32.34 10.08
C ALA A 232 -12.47 33.62 10.88
N LEU A 233 -11.26 33.81 11.39
CA LEU A 233 -10.84 35.02 12.13
C LEU A 233 -10.54 36.22 11.22
N ALA A 234 -10.08 35.99 9.99
CA ALA A 234 -9.76 37.05 9.02
C ALA A 234 -11.00 37.62 8.31
N ASN A 235 -12.13 36.89 8.31
CA ASN A 235 -13.37 37.26 7.62
C ASN A 235 -14.51 37.67 8.58
N THR A 236 -14.21 38.24 9.74
CA THR A 236 -15.25 38.86 10.58
C THR A 236 -15.57 40.28 10.10
N GLU A 237 -16.49 40.40 9.15
CA GLU A 237 -17.34 41.59 9.06
C GLU A 237 -18.23 41.68 10.32
N PRO A 238 -18.59 42.90 10.78
CA PRO A 238 -19.40 43.05 11.98
C PRO A 238 -20.79 42.42 11.79
N LEU A 239 -21.14 41.51 12.68
CA LEU A 239 -22.44 40.83 12.74
C LEU A 239 -23.60 41.85 12.70
N PRO A 240 -24.59 41.69 11.80
CA PRO A 240 -25.82 42.46 11.87
C PRO A 240 -26.62 42.07 13.13
N PRO A 241 -27.41 43.00 13.70
CA PRO A 241 -28.09 42.79 14.97
C PRO A 241 -29.04 41.59 14.91
N SER A 242 -28.96 40.74 15.93
CA SER A 242 -29.75 39.51 16.04
C SER A 242 -31.25 39.81 16.09
N GLN A 243 -31.98 39.43 15.04
CA GLN A 243 -33.44 39.41 15.08
C GLN A 243 -33.96 38.22 15.91
N PRO A 244 -35.08 38.37 16.63
CA PRO A 244 -35.64 37.29 17.45
C PRO A 244 -36.10 36.09 16.60
N LYS A 245 -35.85 34.88 17.09
CA LYS A 245 -36.19 33.61 16.40
C LYS A 245 -37.69 33.56 16.09
N GLY A 246 -38.02 33.42 14.80
CA GLY A 246 -39.39 33.22 14.32
C GLY A 246 -39.74 34.00 13.04
N CYS A 247 -39.02 35.08 12.73
CA CYS A 247 -39.35 35.95 11.58
C CYS A 247 -39.12 35.25 10.22
N GLU A 248 -38.10 34.39 10.11
CA GLU A 248 -37.74 33.66 8.89
C GLU A 248 -38.79 32.60 8.48
N ASN A 249 -39.50 32.04 9.47
CA ASN A 249 -40.55 31.05 9.23
C ASN A 249 -41.87 31.67 8.74
N VAL A 250 -42.12 32.96 9.01
CA VAL A 250 -43.34 33.66 8.56
C VAL A 250 -43.33 33.82 7.02
N GLU A 251 -42.17 34.02 6.42
CA GLU A 251 -42.03 34.10 4.95
C GLU A 251 -42.27 32.75 4.28
N LYS A 252 -41.75 31.68 4.88
CA LYS A 252 -41.81 30.34 4.31
C LYS A 252 -43.24 29.76 4.34
N VAL A 253 -43.98 29.99 5.42
CA VAL A 253 -45.35 29.46 5.61
C VAL A 253 -46.37 30.09 4.66
N HIS A 254 -46.16 31.34 4.21
CA HIS A 254 -47.12 32.06 3.35
C HIS A 254 -46.66 32.20 1.89
N SER A 255 -45.54 31.57 1.51
CA SER A 255 -44.98 31.58 0.15
C SER A 255 -45.90 30.99 -0.93
N LYS A 256 -46.92 30.20 -0.55
CA LYS A 256 -47.87 29.54 -1.45
C LYS A 256 -49.21 30.27 -1.62
N LEU A 257 -49.43 31.40 -0.94
CA LEU A 257 -50.66 32.19 -1.05
C LEU A 257 -50.50 33.32 -2.06
N ARG A 258 -51.61 33.75 -2.69
CA ARG A 258 -51.59 34.89 -3.62
C ARG A 258 -51.19 36.19 -2.89
N PRO A 259 -50.42 37.09 -3.56
CA PRO A 259 -49.75 38.23 -2.90
C PRO A 259 -50.73 39.15 -2.15
N GLU A 260 -51.91 39.36 -2.73
CA GLU A 260 -52.93 40.29 -2.24
C GLU A 260 -53.52 39.87 -0.87
N VAL A 261 -53.46 38.58 -0.54
CA VAL A 261 -53.95 38.02 0.74
C VAL A 261 -52.78 37.77 1.71
N ALA A 262 -51.60 37.44 1.17
CA ALA A 262 -50.42 37.09 1.95
C ALA A 262 -49.80 38.30 2.66
N GLU A 263 -49.71 39.45 2.00
CA GLU A 263 -49.04 40.64 2.55
C GLU A 263 -49.71 41.25 3.80
N PRO A 264 -51.04 41.44 3.87
CA PRO A 264 -51.66 41.94 5.10
C PRO A 264 -51.56 40.95 6.28
N LEU A 265 -51.52 39.64 6.02
CA LEU A 265 -51.33 38.62 7.06
C LEU A 265 -49.89 38.60 7.60
N LYS A 266 -48.90 38.67 6.70
CA LYS A 266 -47.48 38.75 7.07
C LYS A 266 -47.17 39.99 7.88
N ALA A 267 -47.71 41.15 7.49
CA ALA A 267 -47.52 42.41 8.21
C ALA A 267 -48.08 42.36 9.64
N ARG A 268 -49.22 41.70 9.83
CA ARG A 268 -49.86 41.56 11.15
C ARG A 268 -49.07 40.64 12.09
N MET A 269 -48.50 39.55 11.57
CA MET A 269 -47.67 38.62 12.36
C MET A 269 -46.26 39.16 12.66
N ARG A 270 -45.63 39.86 11.71
CA ARG A 270 -44.35 40.55 11.96
C ARG A 270 -44.49 41.57 13.11
N LYS A 271 -45.59 42.32 13.12
CA LYS A 271 -45.92 43.27 14.20
C LYS A 271 -46.17 42.61 15.56
N SER A 272 -46.80 41.42 15.60
CA SER A 272 -47.05 40.72 16.89
C SER A 272 -45.81 40.03 17.44
N LEU A 273 -44.86 39.65 16.58
CA LEU A 273 -43.60 39.00 16.96
C LEU A 273 -42.46 40.00 17.23
N GLY A 274 -42.69 41.30 17.05
CA GLY A 274 -41.68 42.34 17.25
C GLY A 274 -40.55 42.31 16.21
N CYS A 275 -40.78 41.69 15.05
CA CYS A 275 -39.87 41.74 13.92
C CYS A 275 -39.88 43.18 13.35
N GLN A 276 -38.71 43.80 13.18
CA GLN A 276 -38.58 45.06 12.43
C GLN A 276 -38.63 44.78 10.93
#